data_AF-A0A2D5YU79-F1
#
_entry.id   AF-A0A2D5YU79-F1
#
_cell.length_a   1.000
_cell.length_b   1.000
_cell.length_c   1.000
_cell.angle_alpha   90.00
_cell.angle_beta   90.00
_cell.angle_gamma   90.00
#
_symmetry.space_group_name_H-M   'P 1'
#
loop_
_entity.id
_entity.type
_entity.pdbx_description
1 polymer ?
#
loop_
_entity_poly.entity_id
_entity_poly.type
_entity_poly.pdbx_seq_one_letter_code
_entity_poly.pdbx_strand_id
1 'polypeptide(L)'
;MIVYGSRMYGRKNVVRGWGYCEHCGKYGKNTSCNARKWGHLYFIPLIPEGPRVRVIKDCAKCSNGVSIPESNVPDVLNDMRRTNESALAALGAGETQFNDDGTMTPCAEVLAGSIEALYCLNAADYADSILASLQEHNFTYAHQLALGELLEFKGNLDDAAEAYWKAAEAEPSDAYPLIAIGSTHMKRNDPAGAVPIYETALELSENRFPVLQILLSVYSMTNDHNKVVDTYEECFELVPELTQDKSVLKDYRKTCKKAGRDPAHK
;
A
#
# COMPACT_ATOMS: atom_id res chain seq x y z
N MET A 1 12.17 -21.03 35.40
CA MET A 1 12.28 -20.88 33.93
C MET A 1 12.98 -19.56 33.64
N ILE A 2 14.15 -19.58 33.01
CA ILE A 2 14.87 -18.37 32.58
C ILE A 2 14.23 -17.90 31.27
N VAL A 3 13.82 -16.64 31.20
CA VAL A 3 13.29 -16.02 29.98
C VAL A 3 14.39 -15.14 29.40
N TYR A 4 15.05 -15.64 28.35
CA TYR A 4 16.02 -14.90 27.56
C TYR A 4 15.46 -14.64 26.16
N GLY A 5 15.67 -13.43 25.63
CA GLY A 5 15.26 -13.07 24.28
C GLY A 5 15.81 -11.70 23.87
N SER A 6 15.47 -11.22 22.69
CA SER A 6 15.83 -9.87 22.24
C SER A 6 14.62 -9.08 21.79
N ARG A 7 14.62 -7.77 22.08
CA ARG A 7 13.53 -6.82 21.74
C ARG A 7 14.07 -5.44 21.47
N MET A 8 13.25 -4.60 20.85
CA MET A 8 13.54 -3.17 20.66
C MET A 8 13.24 -2.40 21.96
N TYR A 9 14.27 -1.76 22.53
CA TYR A 9 14.18 -0.91 23.73
C TYR A 9 14.59 0.53 23.42
N GLY A 10 14.25 1.45 24.33
CA GLY A 10 14.61 2.86 24.22
C GLY A 10 13.93 3.57 23.05
N ARG A 11 12.64 3.27 22.84
CA ARG A 11 11.81 3.82 21.76
C ARG A 11 11.71 5.35 21.89
N LYS A 12 12.02 6.07 20.81
CA LYS A 12 11.90 7.53 20.64
C LYS A 12 11.24 7.83 19.29
N ASN A 13 10.76 9.05 19.09
CA ASN A 13 10.17 9.53 17.82
C ASN A 13 9.10 8.55 17.30
N VAL A 14 8.18 8.18 18.19
CA VAL A 14 7.20 7.12 17.94
C VAL A 14 6.10 7.66 17.04
N VAL A 15 5.92 7.01 15.90
CA VAL A 15 4.84 7.27 14.95
C VAL A 15 3.95 6.04 14.93
N ARG A 16 2.63 6.25 14.99
CA ARG A 16 1.63 5.19 14.91
C ARG A 16 0.78 5.43 13.69
N GLY A 17 0.50 4.36 12.96
CA GLY A 17 -0.40 4.39 11.83
C GLY A 17 -1.13 3.07 11.68
N TRP A 18 -1.75 2.91 10.53
CA TRP A 18 -2.46 1.72 10.10
C TRP A 18 -1.93 1.26 8.75
N GLY A 19 -2.03 -0.04 8.49
CA GLY A 19 -1.59 -0.62 7.23
C GLY A 19 -1.57 -2.13 7.27
N TYR A 20 -1.38 -2.73 6.09
CA TYR A 20 -1.13 -4.17 5.99
C TYR A 20 0.29 -4.49 6.46
N CYS A 21 0.42 -5.57 7.24
CA CYS A 21 1.72 -6.11 7.61
C CYS A 21 2.22 -7.06 6.52
N GLU A 22 3.39 -6.78 5.95
CA GLU A 22 4.03 -7.62 4.92
C GLU A 22 4.33 -9.05 5.39
N HIS A 23 4.54 -9.26 6.70
CA HIS A 23 4.80 -10.59 7.24
C HIS A 23 3.51 -11.42 7.43
N CYS A 24 2.46 -10.84 8.01
CA CYS A 24 1.27 -11.62 8.40
C CYS A 24 0.02 -11.34 7.56
N GLY A 25 0.09 -10.40 6.61
CA GLY A 25 -1.00 -10.02 5.71
C GLY A 25 -2.17 -9.32 6.38
N LYS A 26 -2.10 -9.03 7.69
CA LYS A 26 -3.23 -8.46 8.44
C LYS A 26 -3.14 -6.95 8.44
N TYR A 27 -4.26 -6.31 8.10
CA TYR A 27 -4.47 -4.89 8.30
C TYR A 27 -4.62 -4.58 9.79
N GLY A 28 -3.95 -3.54 10.27
CA GLY A 28 -4.06 -3.11 11.66
C GLY A 28 -3.05 -2.04 12.03
N LYS A 29 -2.96 -1.76 13.33
CA LYS A 29 -2.02 -0.78 13.87
C LYS A 29 -0.59 -1.23 13.67
N ASN A 30 0.24 -0.28 13.25
CA ASN A 30 1.67 -0.43 13.15
C ASN A 30 2.38 0.71 13.91
N THR A 31 3.63 0.51 14.28
CA THR A 31 4.42 1.50 15.01
C THR A 31 5.81 1.64 14.41
N SER A 32 6.20 2.86 14.10
CA SER A 32 7.54 3.21 13.65
C SER A 32 8.24 4.00 14.76
N CYS A 33 9.51 3.70 15.05
CA CYS A 33 10.23 4.40 16.11
C CYS A 33 11.74 4.24 15.99
N ASN A 34 12.47 5.16 16.60
CA ASN A 34 13.90 5.05 16.85
C ASN A 34 14.13 4.16 18.07
N ALA A 35 14.82 3.03 17.91
CA ALA A 35 15.06 2.08 18.99
C ALA A 35 16.42 1.39 18.84
N ARG A 36 16.82 0.62 19.86
CA ARG A 36 17.97 -0.28 19.77
C ARG A 36 17.51 -1.68 20.13
N LYS A 37 18.03 -2.70 19.44
CA LYS A 37 17.78 -4.08 19.83
C LYS A 37 18.64 -4.43 21.05
N TRP A 38 18.06 -5.08 22.04
CA TRP A 38 18.79 -5.58 23.21
C TRP A 38 18.40 -7.02 23.50
N GLY A 39 19.41 -7.84 23.78
CA GLY A 39 19.28 -9.06 24.53
C GLY A 39 18.85 -8.73 25.96
N HIS A 40 17.80 -9.39 26.44
CA HIS A 40 17.21 -9.17 27.75
C HIS A 40 17.01 -10.47 28.50
N LEU A 41 17.12 -10.37 29.82
CA LEU A 41 16.77 -11.43 30.77
C LEU A 41 15.58 -10.94 31.58
N TYR A 42 14.49 -11.70 31.61
CA TYR A 42 13.23 -11.30 32.28
C TYR A 42 12.78 -9.86 31.90
N PHE A 43 12.88 -9.51 30.62
CA PHE A 43 12.56 -8.19 30.07
C PHE A 43 13.44 -7.02 30.55
N ILE A 44 14.52 -7.30 31.28
CA ILE A 44 15.54 -6.30 31.61
C ILE A 44 16.57 -6.28 30.48
N PRO A 45 16.73 -5.19 29.73
CA PRO A 45 17.72 -5.10 28.65
C PRO A 45 19.13 -5.07 29.25
N LEU A 46 19.95 -6.05 28.90
CA LEU A 46 21.30 -6.21 29.46
C LEU A 46 22.40 -6.00 28.40
N ILE A 47 22.19 -6.57 27.21
CA ILE A 47 23.22 -6.60 26.17
C ILE A 47 22.69 -5.87 24.94
N PRO A 48 23.28 -4.73 24.56
CA PRO A 48 22.87 -4.05 23.34
C PRO A 48 23.32 -4.84 22.10
N GLU A 49 22.40 -5.07 21.16
CA GLU A 49 22.65 -5.75 19.89
C GLU A 49 22.66 -4.71 18.76
N GLY A 50 23.86 -4.36 18.27
CA GLY A 50 24.04 -3.47 17.11
C GLY A 50 23.80 -1.98 17.40
N PRO A 51 23.79 -1.13 16.36
CA PRO A 51 23.52 0.30 16.47
C PRO A 51 22.04 0.59 16.73
N ARG A 52 21.69 1.87 16.91
CA ARG A 52 20.28 2.26 16.89
C ARG A 52 19.72 2.16 15.46
N VAL A 53 18.44 1.82 15.38
CA VAL A 53 17.71 1.63 14.14
C VAL A 53 16.41 2.42 14.14
N ARG A 54 15.98 2.84 12.95
CA ARG A 54 14.60 3.24 12.69
C ARG A 54 13.81 1.97 12.37
N VAL A 55 12.95 1.57 13.30
CA VAL A 55 11.95 0.53 13.07
C VAL A 55 10.81 1.14 12.25
N ILE A 56 10.41 0.46 11.19
CA ILE A 56 9.39 0.86 10.23
C ILE A 56 8.26 -0.18 10.31
N LYS A 57 7.06 0.29 10.60
CA LYS A 57 5.81 -0.48 10.59
C LYS A 57 5.88 -1.77 11.43
N ASP A 58 6.35 -1.69 12.69
CA ASP A 58 6.28 -2.78 13.68
C ASP A 58 4.81 -3.18 13.90
N CYS A 59 4.44 -4.37 13.44
CA CYS A 59 3.06 -4.84 13.46
C CYS A 59 2.61 -5.14 14.90
N ALA A 60 1.48 -4.56 15.31
CA ALA A 60 0.92 -4.83 16.64
C ALA A 60 0.53 -6.30 16.89
N LYS A 61 0.38 -7.11 15.81
CA LYS A 61 -0.10 -8.49 15.90
C LYS A 61 1.01 -9.54 15.92
N CYS A 62 2.01 -9.40 15.05
CA CYS A 62 3.13 -10.37 14.97
C CYS A 62 4.47 -9.80 15.44
N SER A 63 4.53 -8.52 15.81
CA SER A 63 5.77 -7.84 16.24
C SER A 63 6.92 -7.94 15.23
N ASN A 64 6.57 -8.08 13.95
CA ASN A 64 7.51 -7.97 12.84
C ASN A 64 7.35 -6.58 12.23
N GLY A 65 8.49 -5.94 12.00
CA GLY A 65 8.65 -4.72 11.22
C GLY A 65 10.03 -4.71 10.62
N VAL A 66 10.22 -3.92 9.56
CA VAL A 66 11.54 -3.73 8.95
C VAL A 66 12.31 -2.72 9.80
N SER A 67 13.63 -2.79 9.81
CA SER A 67 14.45 -1.79 10.48
C SER A 67 15.65 -1.40 9.65
N ILE A 68 15.94 -0.10 9.57
CA ILE A 68 17.14 0.44 8.93
C ILE A 68 18.03 1.13 9.97
N PRO A 69 19.36 1.12 9.84
CA PRO A 69 20.24 1.89 10.72
C PRO A 69 19.84 3.36 10.75
N GLU A 70 19.85 4.00 11.93
CA GLU A 70 19.52 5.43 12.04
C GLU A 70 20.45 6.30 11.20
N SER A 71 21.70 5.86 10.98
CA SER A 71 22.68 6.52 10.13
C SER A 71 22.28 6.58 8.66
N ASN A 72 21.43 5.66 8.20
CA ASN A 72 21.03 5.57 6.79
C ASN A 72 19.73 6.33 6.49
N VAL A 73 18.99 6.75 7.54
CA VAL A 73 17.73 7.49 7.38
C VAL A 73 17.91 8.80 6.59
N PRO A 74 18.97 9.60 6.82
CA PRO A 74 19.18 10.83 6.04
C PRO A 74 19.34 10.58 4.55
N ASP A 75 20.10 9.54 4.15
CA ASP A 75 20.32 9.23 2.74
C ASP A 75 19.01 8.82 2.06
N VAL A 76 18.23 7.95 2.71
CA VAL A 76 16.89 7.55 2.23
C VAL A 76 15.98 8.77 2.09
N LEU A 77 15.98 9.68 3.06
CA LEU A 77 15.17 10.89 3.00
C LEU A 77 15.64 11.85 1.89
N ASN A 78 16.95 11.92 1.62
CA ASN A 78 17.48 12.75 0.54
C ASN A 78 17.09 12.21 -0.83
N ASP A 79 17.12 10.89 -1.03
CA ASP A 79 16.65 10.26 -2.26
C ASP A 79 15.14 10.51 -2.45
N MET A 80 14.33 10.30 -1.41
CA MET A 80 12.89 10.60 -1.47
C MET A 80 12.63 12.08 -1.78
N ARG A 81 13.39 13.00 -1.18
CA ARG A 81 13.28 14.44 -1.46
C ARG A 81 13.58 14.75 -2.92
N ARG A 82 14.66 14.21 -3.47
CA ARG A 82 15.03 14.38 -4.88
C ARG A 82 13.89 13.96 -5.80
N THR A 83 13.34 12.76 -5.59
CA THR A 83 12.25 12.24 -6.42
C THR A 83 10.96 13.08 -6.27
N ASN A 84 10.60 13.45 -5.05
CA ASN A 84 9.42 14.28 -4.79
C ASN A 84 9.55 15.70 -5.35
N GLU A 85 10.73 16.32 -5.27
CA GLU A 85 11.00 17.63 -5.85
C GLU A 85 10.92 17.60 -7.39
N SER A 86 11.43 16.53 -8.02
CA SER A 86 11.26 16.32 -9.46
C SER A 86 9.79 16.16 -9.86
N ALA A 87 9.00 15.40 -9.09
CA ALA A 87 7.57 15.23 -9.33
C ALA A 87 6.80 16.56 -9.18
N LEU A 88 7.11 17.36 -8.15
CA LEU A 88 6.52 18.69 -7.97
C LEU A 88 6.90 19.66 -9.08
N ALA A 89 8.16 19.63 -9.52
CA ALA A 89 8.63 20.46 -10.63
C ALA A 89 7.93 20.12 -11.95
N ALA A 90 7.76 18.82 -12.24
CA ALA A 90 7.04 18.34 -13.41
C ALA A 90 5.55 18.76 -13.38
N LEU A 91 4.86 18.61 -12.25
CA LEU A 91 3.50 19.15 -12.08
C LEU A 91 3.45 20.67 -12.31
N GLY A 92 4.44 21.41 -11.81
CA GLY A 92 4.60 22.85 -12.06
C GLY A 92 4.79 23.22 -13.53
N ALA A 93 5.39 22.32 -14.32
CA ALA A 93 5.53 22.46 -15.77
C ALA A 93 4.27 22.01 -16.55
N GLY A 94 3.23 21.52 -15.86
CA GLY A 94 2.02 20.99 -16.47
C GLY A 94 2.14 19.54 -16.96
N GLU A 95 3.18 18.83 -16.52
CA GLU A 95 3.39 17.42 -16.83
C GLU A 95 2.70 16.52 -15.80
N THR A 96 2.18 15.38 -16.23
CA THR A 96 1.54 14.38 -15.34
C THR A 96 2.52 13.27 -14.92
N GLN A 97 3.67 13.18 -15.61
CA GLN A 97 4.70 12.16 -15.41
C GLN A 97 6.08 12.77 -15.60
N PHE A 98 7.09 12.22 -14.93
CA PHE A 98 8.48 12.64 -15.05
C PHE A 98 9.39 11.43 -15.25
N ASN A 99 10.62 11.66 -15.70
CA ASN A 99 11.61 10.59 -15.86
C ASN A 99 12.40 10.41 -14.56
N ASP A 100 12.18 9.30 -13.86
CA ASP A 100 12.93 8.86 -12.69
C ASP A 100 13.87 7.72 -13.09
N ASP A 101 15.17 8.03 -13.23
CA ASP A 101 16.23 7.08 -13.57
C ASP A 101 15.92 6.16 -14.78
N GLY A 102 15.29 6.72 -15.82
CA GLY A 102 14.94 6.01 -17.07
C GLY A 102 13.52 5.46 -17.11
N THR A 103 12.74 5.62 -16.03
CA THR A 103 11.35 5.18 -15.95
C THR A 103 10.43 6.40 -15.98
N MET A 104 9.40 6.37 -16.84
CA MET A 104 8.35 7.38 -16.77
C MET A 104 7.43 7.07 -15.60
N THR A 105 7.37 7.98 -14.64
CA THR A 105 6.67 7.76 -13.37
C THR A 105 5.59 8.82 -13.17
N PRO A 106 4.35 8.44 -12.81
CA PRO A 106 3.28 9.38 -12.52
C PRO A 106 3.59 10.26 -11.30
N CYS A 107 3.49 11.58 -11.47
CA CYS A 107 3.88 12.53 -10.41
C CYS A 107 2.99 12.38 -9.17
N ALA A 108 1.68 12.24 -9.38
CA ALA A 108 0.70 12.17 -8.30
C ALA A 108 0.87 10.90 -7.45
N GLU A 109 1.12 9.75 -8.07
CA GLU A 109 1.34 8.47 -7.37
C GLU A 109 2.61 8.50 -6.52
N VAL A 110 3.70 9.09 -7.02
CA VAL A 110 4.95 9.24 -6.27
C VAL A 110 4.74 10.09 -5.03
N LEU A 111 4.11 11.25 -5.20
CA LEU A 111 3.88 12.18 -4.09
C LEU A 111 2.97 11.55 -3.04
N ALA A 112 1.86 10.92 -3.47
CA ALA A 112 0.93 10.24 -2.58
C ALA A 112 1.59 9.05 -1.85
N GLY A 113 2.27 8.17 -2.59
CA GLY A 113 2.93 6.99 -2.04
C GLY A 113 4.09 7.31 -1.08
N SER A 114 4.68 8.51 -1.19
CA SER A 114 5.75 8.95 -0.28
C SER A 114 5.24 9.32 1.12
N ILE A 115 3.96 9.68 1.28
CA ILE A 115 3.41 10.25 2.51
C ILE A 115 3.57 9.30 3.71
N GLU A 116 3.07 8.06 3.60
CA GLU A 116 3.19 7.08 4.69
C GLU A 116 4.67 6.85 5.06
N ALA A 117 5.54 6.69 4.05
CA ALA A 117 6.95 6.42 4.25
C ALA A 117 7.64 7.57 4.99
N LEU A 118 7.38 8.82 4.62
CA LEU A 118 7.92 10.01 5.29
C LEU A 118 7.49 10.09 6.76
N TYR A 119 6.21 9.83 7.06
CA TYR A 119 5.74 9.72 8.44
C TYR A 119 6.46 8.59 9.18
N CYS A 120 6.56 7.41 8.57
CA CYS A 120 7.28 6.27 9.13
C CYS A 120 8.78 6.52 9.34
N LEU A 121 9.41 7.42 8.59
CA LEU A 121 10.81 7.83 8.72
C LEU A 121 11.02 9.03 9.67
N ASN A 122 9.96 9.53 10.32
CA ASN A 122 10.00 10.71 11.20
C ASN A 122 10.29 12.02 10.44
N ALA A 123 9.75 12.15 9.22
CA ALA A 123 9.82 13.34 8.39
C ALA A 123 8.40 13.87 8.08
N ALA A 124 7.50 13.87 9.07
CA ALA A 124 6.11 14.31 8.93
C ALA A 124 6.02 15.76 8.42
N ASP A 125 6.88 16.66 8.91
CA ASP A 125 6.94 18.05 8.46
C ASP A 125 7.16 18.17 6.94
N TYR A 126 7.92 17.25 6.35
CA TYR A 126 8.14 17.24 4.91
C TYR A 126 6.92 16.70 4.15
N ALA A 127 6.29 15.62 4.63
CA ALA A 127 5.05 15.13 4.05
C ALA A 127 3.94 16.21 4.08
N ASP A 128 3.84 16.94 5.20
CA ASP A 128 2.89 18.03 5.36
C ASP A 128 3.22 19.21 4.42
N SER A 129 4.50 19.49 4.17
CA SER A 129 4.92 20.50 3.18
C SER A 129 4.56 20.13 1.74
N ILE A 130 4.59 18.83 1.38
CA ILE A 130 4.14 18.34 0.07
C ILE A 130 2.65 18.60 -0.08
N LEU A 131 1.84 18.21 0.92
CA LEU A 131 0.41 18.46 0.91
C LEU A 131 0.08 19.95 0.79
N ALA A 132 0.76 20.80 1.57
CA ALA A 132 0.59 22.25 1.50
C ALA A 132 0.93 22.81 0.12
N SER A 133 2.03 22.38 -0.49
CA SER A 133 2.44 22.81 -1.84
C SER A 133 1.44 22.39 -2.92
N LEU A 134 0.97 21.13 -2.87
CA LEU A 134 -0.06 20.62 -3.79
C LEU A 134 -1.36 21.42 -3.68
N GLN A 135 -1.76 21.77 -2.45
CA GLN A 135 -2.94 22.59 -2.20
C GLN A 135 -2.75 24.04 -2.69
N GLU A 136 -1.61 24.67 -2.39
CA GLU A 136 -1.31 26.06 -2.77
C GLU A 136 -1.30 26.26 -4.29
N HIS A 137 -0.77 25.29 -5.03
CA HIS A 137 -0.71 25.32 -6.49
C HIS A 137 -1.96 24.75 -7.17
N ASN A 138 -3.01 24.39 -6.42
CA ASN A 138 -4.26 23.82 -6.92
C ASN A 138 -4.09 22.52 -7.72
N PHE A 139 -3.09 21.71 -7.40
CA PHE A 139 -2.92 20.36 -7.96
C PHE A 139 -3.92 19.40 -7.32
N THR A 140 -5.21 19.62 -7.60
CA THR A 140 -6.34 18.98 -6.90
C THR A 140 -6.25 17.46 -6.93
N TYR A 141 -5.98 16.86 -8.09
CA TYR A 141 -5.83 15.41 -8.24
C TYR A 141 -4.74 14.85 -7.31
N ALA A 142 -3.51 15.33 -7.44
CA ALA A 142 -2.37 14.87 -6.62
C ALA A 142 -2.55 15.18 -5.13
N HIS A 143 -3.11 16.35 -4.79
CA HIS A 143 -3.42 16.73 -3.42
C HIS A 143 -4.41 15.75 -2.78
N GLN A 144 -5.51 15.43 -3.46
CA GLN A 144 -6.54 14.55 -2.94
C GLN A 144 -6.07 13.10 -2.81
N LEU A 145 -5.22 12.61 -3.73
CA LEU A 145 -4.55 11.31 -3.56
C LEU A 145 -3.64 11.28 -2.34
N ALA A 146 -2.75 12.26 -2.19
CA ALA A 146 -1.82 12.33 -1.06
C ALA A 146 -2.56 12.51 0.28
N LEU A 147 -3.67 13.26 0.28
CA LEU A 147 -4.53 13.42 1.43
C LEU A 147 -5.23 12.09 1.80
N GLY A 148 -5.72 11.35 0.80
CA GLY A 148 -6.28 10.02 0.98
C GLY A 148 -5.29 9.06 1.65
N GLU A 149 -4.06 8.98 1.14
CA GLU A 149 -2.99 8.16 1.73
C GLU A 149 -2.70 8.53 3.19
N LEU A 150 -2.65 9.84 3.50
CA LEU A 150 -2.45 10.31 4.87
C LEU A 150 -3.59 9.88 5.80
N LEU A 151 -4.83 9.99 5.33
CA LEU A 151 -6.02 9.64 6.09
C LEU A 151 -6.10 8.14 6.33
N GLU A 152 -5.79 7.31 5.34
CA GLU A 152 -5.68 5.87 5.50
C GLU A 152 -4.59 5.49 6.50
N PHE A 153 -3.42 6.12 6.41
CA PHE A 153 -2.33 5.91 7.37
C PHE A 153 -2.74 6.28 8.79
N LYS A 154 -3.54 7.34 8.97
CA LYS A 154 -4.13 7.73 10.25
C LYS A 154 -5.27 6.82 10.72
N GLY A 155 -5.82 6.00 9.81
CA GLY A 155 -6.96 5.11 10.06
C GLY A 155 -8.32 5.77 9.87
N ASN A 156 -8.36 6.97 9.32
CA ASN A 156 -9.58 7.71 8.98
C ASN A 156 -10.11 7.25 7.62
N LEU A 157 -10.61 6.01 7.57
CA LEU A 157 -10.99 5.40 6.30
C LEU A 157 -12.15 6.11 5.61
N ASP A 158 -13.12 6.65 6.34
CA ASP A 158 -14.26 7.41 5.78
C ASP A 158 -13.78 8.66 5.03
N ASP A 159 -12.99 9.49 5.70
CA ASP A 159 -12.39 10.69 5.11
C ASP A 159 -11.46 10.33 3.92
N ALA A 160 -10.72 9.23 4.02
CA ALA A 160 -9.83 8.78 2.95
C ALA A 160 -10.61 8.46 1.66
N ALA A 161 -11.73 7.74 1.77
CA ALA A 161 -12.58 7.46 0.61
C ALA A 161 -13.17 8.75 0.01
N GLU A 162 -13.50 9.74 0.82
CA GLU A 162 -13.96 11.04 0.31
C GLU A 162 -12.85 11.78 -0.46
N ALA A 163 -11.62 11.77 0.07
CA ALA A 163 -10.47 12.36 -0.61
C ALA A 163 -10.20 11.65 -1.96
N TYR A 164 -10.16 10.32 -1.98
CA TYR A 164 -10.00 9.58 -3.23
C TYR A 164 -11.17 9.80 -4.21
N TRP A 165 -12.40 9.98 -3.73
CA TRP A 165 -13.52 10.37 -4.59
C TRP A 165 -13.29 11.73 -5.26
N LYS A 166 -12.80 12.73 -4.53
CA LYS A 166 -12.44 14.04 -5.10
C LYS A 166 -11.28 13.94 -6.09
N ALA A 167 -10.34 13.01 -5.89
CA ALA A 167 -9.32 12.71 -6.89
C ALA A 167 -9.94 12.11 -8.16
N ALA A 168 -10.87 11.15 -8.03
CA ALA A 168 -11.60 10.58 -9.17
C ALA A 168 -12.44 11.63 -9.93
N GLU A 169 -13.01 12.62 -9.23
CA GLU A 169 -13.72 13.73 -9.88
C GLU A 169 -12.78 14.66 -10.65
N ALA A 170 -11.55 14.85 -10.15
CA ALA A 170 -10.55 15.69 -10.80
C ALA A 170 -9.99 15.05 -12.08
N GLU A 171 -9.80 13.72 -12.09
CA GLU A 171 -9.33 12.95 -13.25
C GLU A 171 -10.23 11.72 -13.49
N PRO A 172 -11.39 11.89 -14.17
CA PRO A 172 -12.40 10.82 -14.31
C PRO A 172 -11.98 9.62 -15.15
N SER A 173 -10.91 9.74 -15.94
CA SER A 173 -10.38 8.64 -16.76
C SER A 173 -9.35 7.78 -16.02
N ASP A 174 -8.89 8.21 -14.84
CA ASP A 174 -7.87 7.47 -14.10
C ASP A 174 -8.52 6.44 -13.17
N ALA A 175 -8.08 5.18 -13.29
CA ALA A 175 -8.53 4.09 -12.45
C ALA A 175 -7.91 4.12 -11.04
N TYR A 176 -6.76 4.79 -10.85
CA TYR A 176 -5.99 4.74 -9.62
C TYR A 176 -6.78 5.17 -8.37
N PRO A 177 -7.51 6.30 -8.37
CA PRO A 177 -8.35 6.68 -7.22
C PRO A 177 -9.44 5.65 -6.92
N LEU A 178 -10.06 5.04 -7.94
CA LEU A 178 -11.08 4.00 -7.73
C LEU A 178 -10.47 2.75 -7.08
N ILE A 179 -9.26 2.35 -7.49
CA ILE A 179 -8.52 1.26 -6.83
C ILE A 179 -8.29 1.59 -5.35
N ALA A 180 -7.93 2.84 -5.02
CA ALA A 180 -7.74 3.28 -3.65
C ALA A 180 -9.06 3.30 -2.84
N ILE A 181 -10.18 3.73 -3.42
CA ILE A 181 -11.51 3.64 -2.80
C ILE A 181 -11.89 2.18 -2.52
N GLY A 182 -11.73 1.29 -3.50
CA GLY A 182 -11.99 -0.14 -3.30
C GLY A 182 -11.11 -0.72 -2.20
N SER A 183 -9.83 -0.32 -2.12
CA SER A 183 -8.90 -0.73 -1.07
C SER A 183 -9.35 -0.23 0.31
N THR A 184 -9.90 0.99 0.36
CA THR A 184 -10.49 1.55 1.57
C THR A 184 -11.68 0.71 2.06
N HIS A 185 -12.57 0.28 1.17
CA HIS A 185 -13.66 -0.65 1.51
C HIS A 185 -13.15 -1.98 2.05
N MET A 186 -12.09 -2.54 1.45
CA MET A 186 -11.44 -3.77 1.94
C MET A 186 -10.87 -3.59 3.35
N LYS A 187 -10.24 -2.44 3.64
CA LYS A 187 -9.72 -2.10 4.98
C LYS A 187 -10.84 -1.94 6.02
N ARG A 188 -12.05 -1.54 5.60
CA ARG A 188 -13.27 -1.52 6.43
C ARG A 188 -13.94 -2.89 6.58
N ASN A 189 -13.36 -3.95 6.00
CA ASN A 189 -13.96 -5.29 5.97
C ASN A 189 -15.33 -5.30 5.25
N ASP A 190 -15.45 -4.48 4.19
CA ASP A 190 -16.61 -4.42 3.31
C ASP A 190 -16.23 -4.83 1.86
N PRO A 191 -15.96 -6.13 1.62
CA PRO A 191 -15.63 -6.61 0.28
C PRO A 191 -16.81 -6.50 -0.69
N ALA A 192 -18.06 -6.49 -0.21
CA ALA A 192 -19.24 -6.36 -1.05
C ALA A 192 -19.36 -4.95 -1.65
N GLY A 193 -19.10 -3.91 -0.86
CA GLY A 193 -19.03 -2.53 -1.35
C GLY A 193 -17.82 -2.25 -2.24
N ALA A 194 -16.72 -2.99 -2.08
CA ALA A 194 -15.52 -2.84 -2.90
C ALA A 194 -15.71 -3.32 -4.36
N VAL A 195 -16.51 -4.37 -4.58
CA VAL A 195 -16.73 -4.98 -5.91
C VAL A 195 -17.11 -3.96 -6.99
N PRO A 196 -18.21 -3.19 -6.87
CA PRO A 196 -18.62 -2.29 -7.94
C PRO A 196 -17.57 -1.21 -8.24
N ILE A 197 -16.83 -0.76 -7.21
CA ILE A 197 -15.76 0.23 -7.37
C ILE A 197 -14.60 -0.35 -8.18
N TYR A 198 -14.18 -1.58 -7.88
CA TYR A 198 -13.13 -2.25 -8.62
C TYR A 198 -13.56 -2.65 -10.04
N GLU A 199 -14.84 -2.99 -10.24
CA GLU A 199 -15.38 -3.22 -11.60
C GLU A 199 -15.31 -1.94 -12.44
N THR A 200 -15.68 -0.77 -11.89
CA THR A 200 -15.49 0.51 -12.58
C THR A 200 -14.02 0.83 -12.83
N ALA A 201 -13.13 0.55 -11.86
CA ALA A 201 -11.69 0.71 -12.05
C ALA A 201 -11.16 -0.17 -13.21
N LEU A 202 -11.68 -1.40 -13.33
CA LEU A 202 -11.31 -2.34 -14.40
C LEU A 202 -11.70 -1.82 -15.79
N GLU A 203 -12.82 -1.12 -15.91
CA GLU A 203 -13.29 -0.51 -17.16
C GLU A 203 -12.40 0.67 -17.60
N LEU A 204 -11.84 1.42 -16.65
CA LEU A 204 -10.95 2.56 -16.91
C LEU A 204 -9.46 2.16 -17.07
N SER A 205 -9.09 0.95 -16.64
CA SER A 205 -7.68 0.54 -16.60
C SER A 205 -7.15 0.17 -17.98
N GLU A 206 -6.10 0.86 -18.44
CA GLU A 206 -5.35 0.45 -19.63
C GLU A 206 -4.68 -0.92 -19.44
N ASN A 207 -4.10 -1.15 -18.26
CA ASN A 207 -3.58 -2.44 -17.84
C ASN A 207 -4.57 -3.13 -16.89
N ARG A 208 -5.38 -4.02 -17.44
CA ARG A 208 -6.46 -4.71 -16.70
C ARG A 208 -5.94 -5.75 -15.71
N PHE A 209 -4.75 -6.30 -15.93
CA PHE A 209 -4.26 -7.45 -15.17
C PHE A 209 -4.13 -7.20 -13.65
N PRO A 210 -3.52 -6.10 -13.17
CA PRO A 210 -3.47 -5.80 -11.73
C PRO A 210 -4.85 -5.70 -11.08
N VAL A 211 -5.82 -5.09 -11.77
CA VAL A 211 -7.19 -4.94 -11.23
C VAL A 211 -7.92 -6.27 -11.21
N LEU A 212 -7.74 -7.13 -12.22
CA LEU A 212 -8.28 -8.49 -12.22
C LEU A 212 -7.73 -9.32 -11.05
N GLN A 213 -6.45 -9.19 -10.70
CA GLN A 213 -5.89 -9.88 -9.54
C GLN A 213 -6.55 -9.43 -8.23
N ILE A 214 -6.83 -8.13 -8.10
CA ILE A 214 -7.57 -7.59 -6.96
C ILE A 214 -8.98 -8.17 -6.93
N LEU A 215 -9.73 -8.07 -8.03
CA LEU A 215 -11.10 -8.59 -8.14
C LEU A 215 -11.19 -10.09 -7.88
N LEU A 216 -10.22 -10.88 -8.34
CA LEU A 216 -10.16 -12.32 -8.07
C LEU A 216 -10.13 -12.60 -6.56
N SER A 217 -9.34 -11.82 -5.80
CA SER A 217 -9.27 -11.93 -4.35
C SER A 217 -10.58 -11.51 -3.67
N VAL A 218 -11.21 -10.43 -4.16
CA VAL A 218 -12.45 -9.87 -3.61
C VAL A 218 -13.63 -10.81 -3.87
N TYR A 219 -13.79 -11.33 -5.09
CA TYR A 219 -14.81 -12.31 -5.43
C TYR A 219 -14.65 -13.62 -4.66
N SER A 220 -13.40 -14.03 -4.40
CA SER A 220 -13.13 -15.18 -3.54
C SER A 220 -13.59 -14.94 -2.10
N MET A 221 -13.48 -13.71 -1.58
CA MET A 221 -13.96 -13.33 -0.24
C MET A 221 -15.49 -13.23 -0.18
N THR A 222 -16.15 -12.79 -1.25
CA THR A 222 -17.63 -12.74 -1.33
C THR A 222 -18.27 -14.08 -1.74
N ASN A 223 -17.45 -15.11 -2.01
CA ASN A 223 -17.86 -16.43 -2.51
C ASN A 223 -18.62 -16.41 -3.85
N ASP A 224 -18.38 -15.40 -4.71
CA ASP A 224 -18.92 -15.38 -6.06
C ASP A 224 -18.08 -16.28 -6.99
N HIS A 225 -18.30 -17.60 -6.89
CA HIS A 225 -17.52 -18.59 -7.63
C HIS A 225 -17.62 -18.45 -9.15
N ASN A 226 -18.73 -17.92 -9.68
CA ASN A 226 -18.86 -17.69 -11.11
C ASN A 226 -17.92 -16.57 -11.55
N LYS A 227 -17.98 -15.41 -10.88
CA LYS A 227 -17.08 -14.29 -11.19
C LYS A 227 -15.61 -14.65 -10.97
N VAL A 228 -15.28 -15.46 -9.97
CA VAL A 228 -13.89 -15.96 -9.80
C VAL A 228 -13.43 -16.77 -11.01
N VAL A 229 -14.28 -17.66 -11.55
CA VAL A 229 -13.95 -18.46 -12.75
C VAL A 229 -13.78 -17.56 -13.97
N ASP A 230 -14.70 -16.62 -14.21
CA ASP A 230 -14.61 -15.67 -15.33
C ASP A 230 -13.32 -14.82 -15.23
N THR A 231 -12.99 -14.35 -14.03
CA THR A 231 -11.79 -13.55 -13.77
C THR A 231 -10.50 -14.35 -14.02
N TYR A 232 -10.47 -15.64 -13.65
CA TYR A 232 -9.35 -16.51 -13.98
C TYR A 232 -9.17 -16.69 -15.49
N GLU A 233 -10.26 -16.92 -16.21
CA GLU A 233 -10.25 -17.11 -17.66
C GLU A 233 -9.69 -15.86 -18.35
N GLU A 234 -10.14 -14.68 -17.92
CA GLU A 234 -9.61 -13.42 -18.42
C GLU A 234 -8.12 -13.21 -18.08
N CYS A 235 -7.69 -13.61 -16.87
CA CYS A 235 -6.27 -13.56 -16.51
C CYS A 235 -5.42 -14.49 -17.37
N PHE A 236 -5.94 -15.66 -17.76
CA PHE A 236 -5.24 -16.60 -18.65
C PHE A 236 -5.16 -16.09 -20.10
N GLU A 237 -6.13 -15.32 -20.55
CA GLU A 237 -6.08 -14.65 -21.86
C GLU A 237 -5.01 -13.55 -21.89
N LEU A 238 -4.90 -12.75 -20.82
CA LEU A 238 -3.91 -11.67 -20.73
C LEU A 238 -2.50 -12.19 -20.45
N VAL A 239 -2.36 -13.24 -19.64
CA VAL A 239 -1.08 -13.84 -19.23
C VAL A 239 -1.16 -15.36 -19.37
N PRO A 240 -0.95 -15.90 -20.58
CA PRO A 240 -1.04 -17.34 -20.85
C PRO A 240 -0.11 -18.20 -19.98
N GLU A 241 1.01 -17.66 -19.52
CA GLU A 241 1.97 -18.34 -18.64
C GLU A 241 1.36 -18.78 -17.31
N LEU A 242 0.31 -18.09 -16.84
CA LEU A 242 -0.42 -18.49 -15.63
C LEU A 242 -1.06 -19.87 -15.75
N THR A 243 -1.35 -20.33 -16.97
CA THR A 243 -1.86 -21.70 -17.22
C THR A 243 -0.79 -22.77 -16.98
N GLN A 244 0.47 -22.41 -16.76
CA GLN A 244 1.54 -23.35 -16.42
C GLN A 244 1.73 -23.46 -14.90
N ASP A 245 1.19 -22.53 -14.12
CA ASP A 245 1.25 -22.56 -12.67
C ASP A 245 0.25 -23.59 -12.11
N LYS A 246 0.80 -24.69 -11.59
CA LYS A 246 0.01 -25.79 -11.02
C LYS A 246 -0.82 -25.36 -9.82
N SER A 247 -0.37 -24.37 -9.04
CA SER A 247 -1.10 -23.86 -7.89
C SER A 247 -2.33 -23.08 -8.34
N VAL A 248 -2.15 -22.19 -9.33
CA VAL A 248 -3.23 -21.39 -9.93
C VAL A 248 -4.26 -22.31 -10.59
N LEU A 249 -3.83 -23.28 -11.41
CA LEU A 249 -4.75 -24.22 -12.06
C LEU A 249 -5.52 -25.10 -11.07
N LYS A 250 -4.91 -25.45 -9.94
CA LYS A 250 -5.58 -26.23 -8.89
C LYS A 250 -6.70 -25.42 -8.24
N ASP A 251 -6.45 -24.15 -7.94
CA ASP A 251 -7.43 -23.25 -7.34
C ASP A 251 -8.55 -22.88 -8.33
N TYR A 252 -8.21 -22.64 -9.61
CA TYR A 252 -9.18 -22.48 -10.70
C TYR A 252 -10.12 -23.68 -10.80
N ARG A 253 -9.60 -24.91 -10.94
CA ARG A 253 -10.43 -26.13 -11.05
C ARG A 253 -11.32 -26.36 -9.83
N LYS A 254 -10.79 -26.11 -8.64
CA LYS A 254 -11.56 -26.20 -7.40
C LYS A 254 -12.73 -25.22 -7.43
N THR A 255 -12.52 -24.03 -7.96
CA THR A 255 -13.56 -23.00 -8.10
C THR A 255 -14.57 -23.35 -9.20
N CYS A 256 -14.13 -23.85 -10.37
CA CYS A 256 -15.03 -24.36 -11.42
C CYS A 256 -15.99 -25.42 -10.86
N LYS A 257 -15.47 -26.38 -10.08
CA LYS A 257 -16.31 -27.39 -9.42
C LYS A 257 -17.34 -26.79 -8.48
N LYS A 258 -16.98 -25.74 -7.73
CA LYS A 258 -17.92 -25.03 -6.84
C LYS A 258 -18.95 -24.21 -7.61
N ALA A 259 -18.57 -23.67 -8.77
CA ALA A 259 -19.45 -22.95 -9.69
C ALA A 259 -20.34 -23.89 -10.54
N GLY A 260 -20.07 -25.20 -10.55
CA GLY A 260 -20.77 -26.15 -11.42
C GLY A 260 -20.38 -26.02 -12.89
N ARG A 261 -19.17 -25.51 -13.18
CA ARG A 261 -18.63 -25.32 -14.54
C ARG A 261 -17.52 -26.34 -14.83
N ASP A 262 -17.41 -26.73 -16.10
CA ASP A 262 -16.27 -27.51 -16.57
C ASP A 262 -15.06 -26.60 -16.82
N PRO A 263 -13.87 -26.93 -16.29
CA PRO A 263 -12.69 -26.08 -16.46
C PRO A 263 -12.18 -26.10 -17.90
N ALA A 264 -11.94 -24.92 -18.48
CA ALA A 264 -11.39 -24.77 -19.82
C ALA A 264 -9.91 -25.22 -19.90
N HIS A 265 -9.16 -25.06 -18.81
CA HIS A 265 -7.74 -25.43 -18.70
C HIS A 265 -7.52 -26.62 -17.76
N LYS A 266 -6.77 -27.63 -18.24
CA LYS A 266 -6.55 -28.95 -17.59
C LYS A 266 -5.27 -29.10 -16.80
#